data_AF-A0A7K0C122-F1
#
_entry.id   AF-A0A7K0C122-F1
#
_cell.length_a   1.000
_cell.length_b   1.000
_cell.length_c   1.000
_cell.angle_alpha   90.00
_cell.angle_beta   90.00
_cell.angle_gamma   90.00
#
_symmetry.space_group_name_H-M   'P 1'
#
loop_
_entity.id
_entity.type
_entity.pdbx_description
1 polymer ?
#
loop_
_entity_poly.entity_id
_entity_poly.type
_entity_poly.pdbx_seq_one_letter_code
_entity_poly.pdbx_strand_id
1 'polypeptide(L)'
;MRRDTAALPTDLRHWVARHLPDVTTAVDVSWGREDSQVWRLDGDTTAYVKLSPSPQNYGRETYAYRHAARLAPSRHRDCWPPTPTCRPL
;
A
#
# COMPACT_ATOMS: atom_id res chain seq x y z
N MET A 1 -6.53 17.80 -12.82
CA MET A 1 -6.30 18.77 -11.73
C MET A 1 -5.79 18.00 -10.53
N ARG A 2 -4.46 17.99 -10.28
CA ARG A 2 -3.88 17.39 -9.06
C ARG A 2 -4.30 18.30 -7.90
N ARG A 3 -5.03 17.77 -6.93
CA ARG A 3 -5.28 18.51 -5.68
C ARG A 3 -4.06 18.33 -4.80
N ASP A 4 -3.24 19.37 -4.69
CA ASP A 4 -2.11 19.45 -3.76
C ASP A 4 -2.55 19.69 -2.30
N THR A 5 -3.73 19.22 -1.88
CA THR A 5 -4.31 19.55 -0.57
C THR A 5 -5.03 18.38 0.09
N ALA A 6 -4.30 17.29 0.31
CA ALA A 6 -4.49 16.49 1.51
C ALA A 6 -3.11 16.17 2.06
N ALA A 7 -2.53 17.15 2.75
CA ALA A 7 -1.51 16.85 3.71
C ALA A 7 -2.07 15.73 4.60
N LEU A 8 -1.41 14.56 4.62
CA LEU A 8 -1.72 13.47 5.55
C LEU A 8 -2.13 14.09 6.91
N PRO A 9 -3.22 13.64 7.55
CA PRO A 9 -3.59 14.11 8.88
C PRO A 9 -2.38 14.09 9.81
N THR A 10 -2.23 15.08 10.70
CA THR A 10 -1.00 15.27 11.50
C THR A 10 -0.57 13.99 12.23
N ASP A 11 -1.52 13.29 12.85
CA ASP A 11 -1.24 12.04 13.55
C ASP A 11 -0.78 10.93 12.61
N LEU A 12 -1.35 10.90 11.40
CA LEU A 12 -0.93 9.96 10.36
C LEU A 12 0.45 10.32 9.81
N ARG A 13 0.79 11.61 9.68
CA ARG A 13 2.18 12.04 9.34
C ARG A 13 3.17 11.58 10.39
N HIS A 14 2.87 11.80 11.67
CA HIS A 14 3.74 11.35 12.75
C HIS A 14 3.88 9.84 12.79
N TRP A 15 2.79 9.11 12.54
CA TRP A 15 2.82 7.66 12.45
C TRP A 15 3.69 7.21 11.26
N VAL A 16 3.51 7.78 10.07
CA VAL A 16 4.32 7.45 8.88
C VAL A 16 5.79 7.73 9.14
N ALA A 17 6.15 8.89 9.69
CA ALA A 17 7.54 9.24 9.98
C ALA A 17 8.22 8.26 10.96
N ARG A 18 7.46 7.66 11.89
CA ARG A 18 7.99 6.66 12.83
C ARG A 18 8.15 5.26 12.24
N HIS A 19 7.35 4.89 11.24
CA HIS A 19 7.31 3.51 10.73
C HIS A 19 7.90 3.36 9.33
N LEU A 20 7.97 4.45 8.57
CA LEU A 20 8.45 4.53 7.20
C LEU A 20 9.33 5.79 7.07
N PRO A 21 10.50 5.82 7.72
CA PRO A 21 11.34 7.02 7.81
C PRO A 21 11.85 7.52 6.45
N ASP A 22 11.93 6.64 5.44
CA ASP A 22 12.45 6.97 4.10
C ASP A 22 11.38 7.53 3.15
N VAL A 23 10.15 7.73 3.63
CA VAL A 23 9.07 8.35 2.83
C VAL A 23 9.35 9.84 2.64
N THR A 24 9.41 10.25 1.38
CA THR A 24 9.67 11.64 0.99
C THR A 24 8.42 12.35 0.52
N THR A 25 7.47 11.62 -0.07
CA THR A 25 6.24 12.21 -0.60
C THR A 25 5.01 11.39 -0.25
N ALA A 26 3.86 12.06 -0.14
CA ALA A 26 2.56 11.45 0.07
C ALA A 26 1.56 12.11 -0.87
N VAL A 27 0.89 11.31 -1.70
CA VAL A 27 -0.08 11.75 -2.70
C VAL A 27 -1.42 11.11 -2.40
N ASP A 28 -2.46 11.92 -2.25
CA ASP A 28 -3.83 11.43 -2.13
C ASP A 28 -4.25 10.72 -3.43
N VAL A 29 -4.62 9.45 -3.29
CA VAL A 29 -5.09 8.56 -4.36
C VAL A 29 -6.43 7.94 -3.98
N SER A 30 -7.18 8.60 -3.09
CA SER A 30 -8.51 8.18 -2.67
C SER A 30 -9.42 8.06 -3.88
N TRP A 31 -10.12 6.94 -3.98
CA TRP A 31 -11.19 6.75 -4.97
C TRP A 31 -12.47 7.39 -4.43
N GLY A 32 -13.36 7.85 -5.30
CA GLY A 32 -14.59 8.58 -4.94
C GLY A 32 -15.66 7.82 -4.15
N ARG A 33 -15.28 6.83 -3.34
CA ARG A 33 -16.11 6.24 -2.30
C ARG A 33 -15.93 7.09 -1.05
N GLU A 34 -17.03 7.61 -0.52
CA GLU A 34 -17.04 8.70 0.47
C GLU A 34 -16.29 8.38 1.76
N ASP A 35 -16.11 7.09 2.09
CA ASP A 35 -15.77 6.72 3.46
C ASP A 35 -14.34 6.16 3.62
N SER A 36 -13.51 6.14 2.58
CA SER A 36 -12.11 5.69 2.70
C SER A 36 -11.15 6.70 2.09
N GLN A 37 -10.08 7.00 2.82
CA GLN A 37 -9.00 7.83 2.32
C GLN A 37 -7.75 6.99 2.13
N VAL A 38 -7.07 7.16 0.99
CA VAL A 38 -5.87 6.40 0.62
C VAL A 38 -4.82 7.36 0.10
N TRP A 39 -3.60 7.21 0.61
CA TRP A 39 -2.44 7.92 0.09
C TRP A 39 -1.41 6.92 -0.43
N ARG A 40 -0.82 7.24 -1.59
CA ARG A 40 0.41 6.64 -2.07
C ARG A 40 1.58 7.37 -1.41
N LEU A 41 2.46 6.61 -0.79
CA LEU A 41 3.69 7.09 -0.18
C LEU A 41 4.86 6.66 -1.07
N ASP A 42 5.74 7.59 -1.43
CA ASP A 42 6.95 7.28 -2.19
C ASP A 42 8.20 7.68 -1.39
N GLY A 43 9.23 6.84 -1.50
CA GLY A 43 10.50 6.85 -0.78
C GLY A 43 11.40 5.74 -1.37
N ASP A 44 12.24 5.11 -0.56
CA ASP A 44 13.00 3.92 -0.99
C ASP A 44 12.08 2.74 -1.39
N THR A 45 10.90 2.67 -0.78
CA THR A 45 9.84 1.73 -1.16
C THR A 45 8.53 2.48 -1.30
N THR A 46 7.78 2.20 -2.36
CA THR A 46 6.41 2.67 -2.51
C THR A 46 5.50 1.91 -1.56
N ALA A 47 4.76 2.64 -0.73
CA ALA A 47 3.77 2.09 0.19
C ALA A 47 2.41 2.77 -0.01
N TYR A 48 1.36 2.17 0.54
CA TYR A 48 0.03 2.77 0.60
C TYR A 48 -0.44 2.81 2.04
N VAL A 49 -0.98 3.96 2.45
CA VAL A 49 -1.62 4.11 3.75
C VAL A 49 -3.10 4.41 3.54
N LYS A 50 -3.95 3.75 4.33
CA LYS A 50 -5.40 3.84 4.22
C LYS A 50 -6.01 4.14 5.58
N LEU A 51 -6.91 5.12 5.62
CA LEU A 51 -7.88 5.29 6.70
C LEU A 51 -9.19 4.62 6.29
N SER A 52 -9.57 3.58 7.05
CA SER A 52 -10.84 2.87 6.88
C SER A 52 -11.97 3.60 7.62
N PRO A 53 -13.22 3.49 7.13
CA PRO A 53 -14.37 4.17 7.74
C PRO A 53 -14.79 3.60 9.09
N SER A 54 -14.42 2.34 9.36
CA SER A 54 -14.74 1.69 10.61
C SER A 54 -13.68 0.65 10.98
N PRO A 55 -13.52 0.34 12.28
CA PRO A 55 -12.66 -0.74 12.74
C PRO A 55 -13.02 -2.10 12.13
N GLN A 56 -14.31 -2.35 11.88
CA GLN A 56 -14.78 -3.61 11.28
C GLN A 56 -14.32 -3.75 9.82
N ASN A 57 -14.40 -2.67 9.04
CA ASN A 57 -13.91 -2.66 7.66
C ASN A 57 -12.39 -2.82 7.61
N TYR A 58 -11.66 -2.12 8.50
CA TYR A 58 -10.21 -2.29 8.67
C TYR A 58 -9.84 -3.75 9.00
N GLY A 59 -10.56 -4.37 9.94
CA GLY A 59 -10.31 -5.74 10.36
C GLY A 59 -10.54 -6.76 9.24
N ARG A 60 -11.67 -6.63 8.52
CA ARG A 60 -11.99 -7.50 7.37
C ARG A 60 -10.92 -7.43 6.28
N GLU A 61 -10.48 -6.22 5.94
CA GLU A 61 -9.48 -5.98 4.90
C GLU A 61 -8.09 -6.49 5.30
N THR A 62 -7.64 -6.18 6.53
CA THR A 62 -6.36 -6.65 7.04
C THR A 62 -6.31 -8.18 7.16
N TYR A 63 -7.41 -8.82 7.59
CA TYR A 63 -7.51 -10.28 7.61
C TYR A 63 -7.38 -10.87 6.21
N ALA A 64 -8.09 -10.31 5.23
CA ALA A 64 -8.03 -10.78 3.84
C ALA A 64 -6.62 -10.68 3.26
N TYR A 65 -5.91 -9.56 3.46
CA TYR A 65 -4.54 -9.41 2.98
C TYR A 65 -3.57 -10.38 3.64
N ARG A 66 -3.66 -10.58 4.97
CA ARG A 66 -2.83 -11.56 5.69
C ARG A 66 -3.11 -12.98 5.23
N HIS A 67 -4.37 -13.31 4.97
CA HIS A 67 -4.77 -14.62 4.45
C HIS A 67 -4.21 -14.82 3.04
N ALA A 68 -4.36 -13.84 2.14
CA ALA A 68 -3.83 -13.89 0.79
C ALA A 68 -2.30 -14.02 0.78
N ALA A 69 -1.58 -13.28 1.63
CA ALA A 69 -0.13 -13.35 1.73
C ALA A 69 0.38 -14.74 2.15
N ARG A 70 -0.37 -15.47 2.98
CA ARG A 70 -0.04 -16.86 3.34
C ARG A 70 -0.25 -17.87 2.21
N LEU A 71 -1.18 -17.58 1.31
CA LEU A 71 -1.51 -18.47 0.19
C LEU A 71 -0.74 -18.14 -1.09
N ALA A 72 -0.23 -16.92 -1.21
CA ALA A 72 0.61 -16.55 -2.34
C ALA A 72 1.92 -17.37 -2.25
N PRO A 73 2.24 -18.25 -3.23
CA PRO A 73 3.62 -18.67 -3.37
C PRO A 73 4.43 -17.38 -3.50
N SER A 74 5.57 -17.31 -2.81
CA SER A 74 6.58 -16.28 -3.05
C SER A 74 6.62 -16.08 -4.55
N ARG A 75 6.18 -14.92 -5.05
CA ARG A 75 6.44 -14.53 -6.43
C ARG A 75 7.94 -14.26 -6.46
N HIS A 76 8.69 -15.37 -6.49
CA HIS A 76 10.03 -15.41 -7.00
C HIS A 76 10.00 -14.70 -8.35
N ARG A 77 11.15 -14.11 -8.68
CA ARG A 77 11.49 -13.53 -9.97
C ARG A 77 11.47 -14.59 -11.08
N ASP A 78 10.34 -15.27 -11.26
CA ASP A 78 10.18 -16.29 -12.26
C ASP A 78 9.63 -15.60 -13.50
N CYS A 79 10.58 -15.33 -14.39
CA CYS A 79 10.46 -14.97 -15.78
C CYS A 79 9.01 -15.08 -16.31
N TRP A 80 8.29 -13.97 -16.30
CA TRP A 80 7.11 -13.81 -17.12
C TRP A 80 7.39 -12.72 -18.16
N PRO A 81 7.30 -13.01 -19.47
CA PRO A 81 6.82 -14.26 -20.08
C PRO A 81 7.87 -15.41 -20.07
N PRO A 82 7.44 -16.68 -20.22
CA PRO A 82 8.34 -17.81 -20.28
C PRO A 82 9.18 -17.75 -21.57
N THR A 83 10.44 -17.37 -21.44
CA THR A 83 11.46 -17.62 -22.47
C THR A 83 12.16 -18.94 -22.17
N PRO A 84 12.69 -19.64 -23.20
CA PRO A 84 13.28 -20.98 -23.06
C PRO A 84 14.55 -21.04 -22.20
N THR A 85 15.01 -19.92 -21.63
CA THR A 85 16.23 -19.82 -20.83
C THR A 85 16.03 -19.97 -19.34
N CYS A 86 14.79 -20.03 -18.82
CA CYS A 86 14.55 -20.23 -17.39
C CYS A 86 14.48 -21.74 -17.08
N ARG A 87 15.63 -22.30 -16.67
CA ARG A 87 15.77 -23.70 -16.24
C ARG A 87 15.68 -23.76 -14.71
N PRO A 88 14.82 -24.60 -14.10
CA PRO A 88 14.85 -24.79 -12.66
C PRO A 88 16.11 -25.55 -12.24
N LEU A 89 16.63 -25.24 -11.05
CA LEU A 89 17.62 -26.06 -10.35
C LEU A 89 17.02 -27.41 -9.95
#